data_AF-A0A7S0FYL8-F1
#
_entry.id   AF-A0A7S0FYL8-F1
#
_cell.length_a   1.000
_cell.length_b   1.000
_cell.length_c   1.000
_cell.angle_alpha   90.00
_cell.angle_beta   90.00
_cell.angle_gamma   90.00
#
_symmetry.space_group_name_H-M   'P 1'
#
loop_
_entity.id
_entity.type
_entity.pdbx_description
1 polymer ?
#
loop_
_entity_poly.entity_id
_entity_poly.type
_entity_poly.pdbx_seq_one_letter_code
_entity_poly.pdbx_strand_id
1 'polypeptide(L)'
;DPYARHTTGGDSKWCVITDRGESFAWTDWEPRPFDENIIYEMHIGSFTEEGTLEAAIEKLDHVAGLGFTALELMPMAEFSHATESWGYNPRQLLAIHPEYGSPDMMRKFVNRAHELKMGVIIDVVLHHGSVDGNELWDYDGWSHEGGIYHERAGDTPWGKQFAFWKTEVMDMLRAACSMWLGSEYRCDGLRFDSVNDLPPH
;
A
#
# COMPACT_ATOMS: atom_id res chain seq x y z
N ASP A 1 13.63 8.20 -0.80
CA ASP A 1 14.13 6.83 -1.02
C ASP A 1 12.98 6.02 -1.61
N PRO A 2 13.06 5.56 -2.86
CA PRO A 2 11.98 4.80 -3.53
C PRO A 2 11.63 3.48 -2.84
N TYR A 3 12.51 2.97 -1.95
CA TYR A 3 12.29 1.75 -1.17
C TYR A 3 12.00 2.02 0.31
N ALA A 4 11.72 3.28 0.69
CA ALA A 4 11.35 3.64 2.05
C ALA A 4 10.13 2.85 2.52
N ARG A 5 10.11 2.44 3.79
CA ARG A 5 8.95 1.81 4.44
C ARG A 5 8.04 2.79 5.16
N HIS A 6 8.60 3.95 5.47
CA HIS A 6 7.89 5.00 6.17
C HIS A 6 8.51 6.35 5.83
N THR A 7 7.65 7.36 5.70
CA THR A 7 8.03 8.75 5.48
C THR A 7 7.52 9.60 6.62
N THR A 8 8.14 10.77 6.85
CA THR A 8 7.65 11.74 7.84
C THR A 8 6.97 12.89 7.13
N GLY A 9 5.75 13.23 7.53
CA GLY A 9 5.05 14.43 7.03
C GLY A 9 4.58 14.29 5.58
N GLY A 10 3.42 14.89 5.28
CA GLY A 10 2.66 14.71 4.03
C GLY A 10 3.31 15.25 2.73
N ASP A 11 4.62 15.41 2.68
CA ASP A 11 5.39 15.76 1.47
C ASP A 11 6.50 14.75 1.13
N SER A 12 6.58 13.61 1.81
CA SER A 12 7.45 12.47 1.45
C SER A 12 8.96 12.77 1.42
N LYS A 13 9.40 13.92 1.94
CA LYS A 13 10.80 14.39 1.88
C LYS A 13 11.79 13.57 2.67
N TRP A 14 11.36 13.06 3.81
CA TRP A 14 12.23 12.33 4.72
C TRP A 14 11.69 10.93 4.91
N CYS A 15 12.58 9.94 4.76
CA CYS A 15 12.29 8.55 5.08
C CYS A 15 12.87 8.17 6.44
N VAL A 16 12.18 7.28 7.13
CA VAL A 16 12.63 6.70 8.40
C VAL A 16 13.18 5.30 8.12
N ILE A 17 14.36 5.00 8.66
CA ILE A 17 14.88 3.63 8.64
C ILE A 17 14.07 2.81 9.64
N THR A 18 13.49 1.71 9.17
CA THR A 18 12.66 0.82 10.00
C THR A 18 13.20 -0.60 9.98
N ASP A 19 12.93 -1.35 11.04
CA ASP A 19 12.97 -2.81 11.01
C ASP A 19 11.95 -3.31 9.97
N ARG A 20 12.32 -4.33 9.19
CA ARG A 20 11.46 -4.92 8.14
C ARG A 20 10.61 -6.07 8.70
N GLY A 21 10.39 -6.07 10.01
CA GLY A 21 9.58 -7.05 10.73
C GLY A 21 10.39 -8.24 11.24
N GLU A 22 11.73 -8.22 11.14
CA GLU A 22 12.59 -9.29 11.68
C GLU A 22 12.40 -9.48 13.19
N SER A 23 12.04 -8.42 13.91
CA SER A 23 11.79 -8.44 15.35
C SER A 23 10.32 -8.69 15.73
N PHE A 24 9.41 -8.70 14.77
CA PHE A 24 7.97 -8.82 15.05
C PHE A 24 7.57 -10.29 15.27
N ALA A 25 7.03 -10.58 16.45
CA ALA A 25 6.57 -11.90 16.82
C ALA A 25 5.14 -12.15 16.30
N TRP A 26 5.05 -12.72 15.11
CA TRP A 26 3.76 -13.13 14.53
C TRP A 26 3.13 -14.31 15.26
N THR A 27 1.80 -14.35 15.24
CA THR A 27 1.02 -15.54 15.59
C THR A 27 0.93 -16.52 14.41
N ASP A 28 0.62 -17.78 14.72
CA ASP A 28 0.41 -18.80 13.70
C ASP A 28 -0.89 -18.52 12.92
N TRP A 29 -0.77 -18.53 11.60
CA TRP A 29 -1.83 -18.19 10.67
C TRP A 29 -1.86 -19.19 9.51
N GLU A 30 -3.06 -19.61 9.14
CA GLU A 30 -3.31 -20.43 7.97
C GLU A 30 -4.49 -19.78 7.21
N PRO A 31 -4.26 -19.29 5.98
CA PRO A 31 -5.31 -18.64 5.20
C PRO A 31 -6.34 -19.66 4.73
N ARG A 32 -7.58 -19.19 4.58
CA ARG A 32 -8.67 -19.96 3.97
C ARG A 32 -8.47 -20.06 2.45
N PRO A 33 -9.08 -21.06 1.78
CA PRO A 33 -9.22 -21.05 0.34
C PRO A 33 -9.85 -19.75 -0.16
N PHE A 34 -9.41 -19.27 -1.33
CA PHE A 34 -9.84 -17.97 -1.86
C PHE A 34 -11.36 -17.88 -2.09
N ASP A 35 -11.98 -18.98 -2.52
CA ASP A 35 -13.42 -19.10 -2.79
C ASP A 35 -14.28 -19.11 -1.52
N GLU A 36 -13.68 -19.17 -0.33
CA GLU A 36 -14.35 -19.02 0.95
C GLU A 36 -14.32 -17.58 1.48
N ASN A 37 -13.69 -16.64 0.77
CA ASN A 37 -13.57 -15.27 1.23
C ASN A 37 -14.86 -14.46 1.04
N ILE A 38 -15.33 -13.87 2.15
CA ILE A 38 -16.35 -12.81 2.17
C ILE A 38 -15.61 -11.53 2.56
N ILE A 39 -15.44 -10.65 1.58
CA ILE A 39 -14.56 -9.48 1.67
C ILE A 39 -15.31 -8.28 2.24
N TYR A 40 -14.67 -7.60 3.21
CA TYR A 40 -15.05 -6.29 3.70
C TYR A 40 -14.04 -5.26 3.21
N GLU A 41 -14.43 -4.38 2.28
CA GLU A 41 -13.59 -3.27 1.83
C GLU A 41 -13.54 -2.17 2.91
N MET A 42 -12.34 -1.67 3.20
CA MET A 42 -12.09 -0.73 4.29
C MET A 42 -11.16 0.40 3.85
N HIS A 43 -11.65 1.63 3.99
CA HIS A 43 -10.81 2.83 3.98
C HIS A 43 -10.37 3.17 5.40
N ILE A 44 -9.08 3.03 5.71
CA ILE A 44 -8.55 3.29 7.06
C ILE A 44 -8.88 4.72 7.53
N GLY A 45 -8.72 5.71 6.66
CA GLY A 45 -8.91 7.12 7.01
C GLY A 45 -10.34 7.53 7.36
N SER A 46 -11.35 6.71 7.04
CA SER A 46 -12.75 7.02 7.34
C SER A 46 -13.50 5.92 8.09
N PHE A 47 -12.84 4.79 8.38
CA PHE A 47 -13.47 3.68 9.08
C PHE A 47 -13.71 4.00 10.57
N THR A 48 -12.82 4.77 11.19
CA THR A 48 -13.00 5.34 12.52
C THR A 48 -12.81 6.86 12.48
N GLU A 49 -13.20 7.56 13.56
CA GLU A 49 -13.02 9.01 13.67
C GLU A 49 -11.54 9.41 13.66
N GLU A 50 -10.68 8.58 14.24
CA GLU A 50 -9.24 8.78 14.27
C GLU A 50 -8.57 8.51 12.92
N GLY A 51 -9.17 7.64 12.09
CA GLY A 51 -8.64 7.32 10.76
C GLY A 51 -7.30 6.57 10.78
N THR A 52 -7.05 5.73 11.80
CA THR A 52 -5.78 5.02 11.98
C THR A 52 -5.94 3.51 12.06
N LEU A 53 -4.85 2.79 11.78
CA LEU A 53 -4.77 1.33 11.95
C LEU A 53 -5.01 0.92 13.41
N GLU A 54 -4.51 1.70 14.37
CA GLU A 54 -4.70 1.42 15.81
C GLU A 54 -6.17 1.49 16.20
N ALA A 55 -6.90 2.51 15.74
CA ALA A 55 -8.34 2.61 16.00
C ALA A 55 -9.15 1.54 15.24
N ALA A 56 -8.72 1.18 14.02
CA ALA A 56 -9.37 0.13 13.24
C ALA A 56 -9.24 -1.26 13.91
N ILE A 57 -8.09 -1.57 14.52
CA ILE A 57 -7.86 -2.80 15.30
C ILE A 57 -8.97 -3.03 16.34
N GLU A 58 -9.37 -1.97 17.06
CA GLU A 58 -10.39 -2.02 18.11
C GLU A 58 -11.80 -2.36 17.60
N LYS A 59 -12.01 -2.34 16.27
CA LYS A 59 -13.30 -2.66 15.64
C LYS A 59 -13.28 -4.00 14.90
N LEU A 60 -12.14 -4.67 14.78
CA LEU A 60 -12.05 -5.90 13.98
C LEU A 60 -12.92 -7.04 14.52
N ASP A 61 -13.09 -7.16 15.84
CA ASP A 61 -14.02 -8.14 16.43
C ASP A 61 -15.47 -7.94 15.95
N HIS A 62 -15.89 -6.69 15.75
CA HIS A 62 -17.20 -6.38 15.21
C HIS A 62 -17.31 -6.83 13.76
N VAL A 63 -16.33 -6.49 12.92
CA VAL A 63 -16.31 -6.88 11.50
C VAL A 63 -16.30 -8.40 11.34
N ALA A 64 -15.48 -9.11 12.11
CA ALA A 64 -15.47 -10.56 12.16
C ALA A 64 -16.82 -11.13 12.63
N GLY A 65 -17.44 -10.51 13.65
CA GLY A 65 -18.75 -10.89 14.17
C GLY A 65 -19.91 -10.73 13.18
N LEU A 66 -19.76 -9.88 12.15
CA LEU A 66 -20.71 -9.76 11.05
C LEU A 66 -20.61 -10.92 10.04
N GLY A 67 -19.54 -11.73 10.10
CA GLY A 67 -19.32 -12.91 9.26
C GLY A 67 -18.38 -12.69 8.07
N PHE A 68 -17.71 -11.53 7.98
CA PHE A 68 -16.63 -11.32 6.99
C PHE A 68 -15.41 -12.18 7.33
N THR A 69 -14.72 -12.65 6.30
CA THR A 69 -13.55 -13.54 6.43
C THR A 69 -12.29 -12.97 5.79
N ALA A 70 -12.39 -11.83 5.12
CA ALA A 70 -11.25 -11.07 4.63
C ALA A 70 -11.52 -9.57 4.71
N LEU A 71 -10.47 -8.80 4.95
CA LEU A 71 -10.43 -7.35 4.85
C LEU A 71 -9.74 -6.99 3.53
N GLU A 72 -10.34 -6.13 2.72
CA GLU A 72 -9.65 -5.48 1.59
C GLU A 72 -9.37 -4.03 2.00
N LEU A 73 -8.10 -3.72 2.26
CA LEU A 73 -7.71 -2.36 2.57
C LEU A 73 -7.56 -1.59 1.25
N MET A 74 -8.22 -0.44 1.16
CA MET A 74 -7.94 0.56 0.13
C MET A 74 -6.47 0.98 0.18
N PRO A 75 -5.93 1.66 -0.87
CA PRO A 75 -4.49 1.84 -1.02
C PRO A 75 -3.79 2.41 0.23
N MET A 76 -2.77 1.67 0.68
CA MET A 76 -2.01 1.96 1.91
C MET A 76 -0.66 2.64 1.66
N ALA A 77 -0.22 2.69 0.39
CA ALA A 77 1.01 3.37 -0.01
C ALA A 77 0.93 4.87 0.33
N GLU A 78 2.06 5.58 0.48
CA GLU A 78 2.02 7.01 0.81
C GLU A 78 1.54 7.85 -0.40
N PHE A 79 0.72 8.85 -0.10
CA PHE A 79 0.05 9.77 -1.00
C PHE A 79 -0.15 11.13 -0.31
N SER A 80 -0.97 12.02 -0.87
CA SER A 80 -1.41 13.27 -0.20
C SER A 80 -2.19 13.02 1.10
N HIS A 81 -2.72 14.07 1.73
CA HIS A 81 -3.46 13.93 3.00
C HIS A 81 -4.61 12.91 2.92
N ALA A 82 -4.75 12.08 3.96
CA ALA A 82 -5.78 11.05 4.06
C ALA A 82 -7.21 11.62 4.17
N THR A 83 -7.33 12.88 4.59
CA THR A 83 -8.62 13.60 4.62
C THR A 83 -9.09 14.08 3.25
N GLU A 84 -8.22 14.08 2.24
CA GLU A 84 -8.46 14.67 0.93
C GLU A 84 -8.44 13.64 -0.21
N SER A 85 -7.95 12.42 0.06
CA SER A 85 -7.75 11.38 -0.95
C SER A 85 -7.98 9.98 -0.37
N TRP A 86 -8.40 9.06 -1.25
CA TRP A 86 -8.62 7.64 -0.96
C TRP A 86 -7.38 6.76 -1.18
N GLY A 87 -6.24 7.38 -1.50
CA GLY A 87 -4.96 6.69 -1.66
C GLY A 87 -4.58 6.29 -3.08
N TYR A 88 -5.44 6.55 -4.07
CA TYR A 88 -5.19 6.12 -5.45
C TYR A 88 -4.14 6.93 -6.23
N ASN A 89 -3.54 7.96 -5.61
CA ASN A 89 -2.46 8.75 -6.21
C ASN A 89 -1.16 8.55 -5.41
N PRO A 90 -0.55 7.35 -5.43
CA PRO A 90 0.62 7.08 -4.61
C PRO A 90 1.85 7.88 -5.08
N ARG A 91 2.70 8.26 -4.13
CA ARG A 91 4.01 8.85 -4.38
C ARG A 91 5.13 7.87 -4.03
N GLN A 92 4.98 7.12 -2.93
CA GLN A 92 5.95 6.11 -2.47
C GLN A 92 5.27 4.75 -2.29
N LEU A 93 5.43 3.86 -3.27
CA LEU A 93 4.72 2.56 -3.32
C LEU A 93 5.08 1.60 -2.17
N LEU A 94 6.28 1.76 -1.59
CA LEU A 94 6.78 0.89 -0.52
C LEU A 94 6.62 1.49 0.88
N ALA A 95 6.10 2.71 1.00
CA ALA A 95 5.91 3.36 2.29
C ALA A 95 4.45 3.31 2.71
N ILE A 96 4.17 2.93 3.96
CA ILE A 96 2.83 3.07 4.51
C ILE A 96 2.51 4.55 4.71
N HIS A 97 1.29 4.95 4.36
CA HIS A 97 0.81 6.31 4.58
C HIS A 97 0.95 6.72 6.06
N PRO A 98 1.71 7.77 6.37
CA PRO A 98 2.11 8.06 7.75
C PRO A 98 0.95 8.48 8.66
N GLU A 99 -0.14 9.03 8.10
CA GLU A 99 -1.33 9.36 8.88
C GLU A 99 -2.12 8.11 9.30
N TYR A 100 -1.95 6.97 8.62
CA TYR A 100 -2.61 5.71 9.00
C TYR A 100 -1.88 4.96 10.12
N GLY A 101 -0.55 5.10 10.19
CA GLY A 101 0.26 4.50 11.23
C GLY A 101 1.68 4.13 10.78
N SER A 102 2.42 3.48 11.68
CA SER A 102 3.77 3.00 11.41
C SER A 102 3.76 1.60 10.77
N PRO A 103 4.88 1.16 10.17
CA PRO A 103 5.08 -0.23 9.75
C PRO A 103 4.78 -1.27 10.84
N ASP A 104 5.18 -1.01 12.09
CA ASP A 104 4.84 -1.88 13.21
C ASP A 104 3.35 -1.94 13.47
N MET A 105 2.64 -0.83 13.31
CA MET A 105 1.19 -0.81 13.48
C MET A 105 0.48 -1.61 12.38
N MET A 106 0.98 -1.56 11.15
CA MET A 106 0.47 -2.41 10.07
C MET A 106 0.66 -3.90 10.37
N ARG A 107 1.82 -4.30 10.89
CA ARG A 107 2.04 -5.69 11.35
C ARG A 107 1.07 -6.09 12.45
N LYS A 108 0.84 -5.22 13.45
CA LYS A 108 -0.15 -5.45 14.51
C LYS A 108 -1.56 -5.61 13.96
N PHE A 109 -1.95 -4.77 12.99
CA PHE A 109 -3.26 -4.84 12.34
C PHE A 109 -3.45 -6.20 11.64
N VAL A 110 -2.49 -6.60 10.79
CA VAL A 110 -2.55 -7.87 10.07
C VAL A 110 -2.57 -9.04 11.06
N ASN A 111 -1.71 -9.02 12.08
CA ASN A 111 -1.69 -10.08 13.09
C ASN A 111 -3.03 -10.18 13.85
N ARG A 112 -3.66 -9.04 14.17
CA ARG A 112 -4.99 -9.04 14.81
C ARG A 112 -6.07 -9.63 13.89
N ALA A 113 -6.05 -9.29 12.60
CA ALA A 113 -6.97 -9.86 11.63
C ALA A 113 -6.78 -11.40 11.54
N HIS A 114 -5.54 -11.87 11.51
CA HIS A 114 -5.20 -13.30 11.48
C HIS A 114 -5.67 -14.05 12.74
N GLU A 115 -5.53 -13.45 13.93
CA GLU A 115 -6.07 -14.00 15.18
C GLU A 115 -7.60 -14.20 15.12
N LEU A 116 -8.29 -13.28 14.43
CA LEU A 116 -9.73 -13.31 14.19
C LEU A 116 -10.15 -14.18 12.99
N LYS A 117 -9.19 -14.89 12.41
CA LYS A 117 -9.37 -15.75 11.23
C LYS A 117 -9.84 -15.01 9.98
N MET A 118 -9.40 -13.77 9.84
CA MET A 118 -9.62 -12.93 8.67
C MET A 118 -8.33 -12.74 7.87
N GLY A 119 -8.39 -12.95 6.55
CA GLY A 119 -7.29 -12.57 5.66
C GLY A 119 -7.23 -11.07 5.42
N VAL A 120 -6.09 -10.55 4.96
CA VAL A 120 -5.89 -9.14 4.59
C VAL A 120 -5.42 -9.02 3.15
N ILE A 121 -6.18 -8.29 2.33
CA ILE A 121 -5.90 -7.99 0.93
C ILE A 121 -5.56 -6.51 0.83
N ILE A 122 -4.54 -6.16 0.05
CA ILE A 122 -4.14 -4.75 -0.18
C ILE A 122 -4.50 -4.36 -1.60
N ASP A 123 -5.21 -3.25 -1.74
CA ASP A 123 -5.39 -2.58 -3.02
C ASP A 123 -4.08 -1.88 -3.43
N VAL A 124 -3.55 -2.24 -4.60
CA VAL A 124 -2.30 -1.71 -5.14
C VAL A 124 -2.54 -0.94 -6.43
N VAL A 125 -2.06 0.30 -6.43
CA VAL A 125 -2.07 1.17 -7.60
C VAL A 125 -0.68 1.15 -8.24
N LEU A 126 -0.59 0.45 -9.36
CA LEU A 126 0.67 0.23 -10.07
C LEU A 126 0.71 0.84 -11.47
N HIS A 127 -0.40 1.42 -11.95
CA HIS A 127 -0.48 1.95 -13.32
C HIS A 127 0.02 3.38 -13.45
N HIS A 128 0.00 4.18 -12.38
CA HIS A 128 0.50 5.57 -12.37
C HIS A 128 1.03 5.95 -10.98
N GLY A 129 1.70 7.10 -10.91
CA GLY A 129 2.11 7.75 -9.67
C GLY A 129 1.75 9.23 -9.68
N SER A 130 1.64 9.83 -8.49
CA SER A 130 1.37 11.26 -8.34
C SER A 130 2.51 12.10 -8.93
N VAL A 131 2.18 13.21 -9.58
CA VAL A 131 3.14 14.26 -9.93
C VAL A 131 3.37 15.17 -8.73
N ASP A 132 2.28 15.51 -8.02
CA ASP A 132 2.30 16.48 -6.95
C ASP A 132 2.84 15.87 -5.64
N GLY A 133 3.81 16.56 -5.04
CA GLY A 133 4.46 16.14 -3.80
C GLY A 133 5.26 14.84 -3.92
N ASN A 134 5.56 14.40 -5.15
CA ASN A 134 6.32 13.18 -5.39
C ASN A 134 7.80 13.49 -5.59
N GLU A 135 8.59 13.29 -4.54
CA GLU A 135 10.06 13.44 -4.57
C GLU A 135 10.76 12.46 -5.54
N LEU A 136 10.05 11.43 -6.06
CA LEU A 136 10.59 10.56 -7.11
C LEU A 136 10.45 11.13 -8.52
N TRP A 137 9.61 12.16 -8.71
CA TRP A 137 9.31 12.72 -10.03
C TRP A 137 10.55 13.29 -10.75
N ASP A 138 11.54 13.78 -10.00
CA ASP A 138 12.81 14.29 -10.53
C ASP A 138 14.01 13.60 -9.86
N TYR A 139 13.87 12.31 -9.56
CA TYR A 139 14.85 11.55 -8.76
C TYR A 139 16.28 11.57 -9.33
N ASP A 140 16.41 11.53 -10.65
CA ASP A 140 17.70 11.50 -11.37
C ASP A 140 18.12 12.86 -11.93
N GLY A 141 17.38 13.93 -11.62
CA GLY A 141 17.60 15.28 -12.14
C GLY A 141 17.19 15.47 -13.60
N TRP A 142 16.58 14.46 -14.23
CA TRP A 142 15.98 14.57 -15.56
C TRP A 142 14.48 14.84 -15.44
N SER A 143 14.10 16.11 -15.29
CA SER A 143 12.71 16.51 -15.01
C SER A 143 11.73 16.43 -16.19
N HIS A 144 12.15 15.95 -17.37
CA HIS A 144 11.24 15.76 -18.49
C HIS A 144 10.38 14.52 -18.25
N GLU A 145 9.05 14.66 -18.26
CA GLU A 145 8.11 13.53 -18.16
C GLU A 145 8.27 12.63 -16.91
N GLY A 146 8.86 13.12 -15.81
CA GLY A 146 8.91 12.42 -14.52
C GLY A 146 10.12 11.50 -14.29
N GLY A 147 11.25 11.77 -14.95
CA GLY A 147 12.52 11.13 -14.60
C GLY A 147 12.58 9.64 -14.93
N ILE A 148 13.58 8.96 -14.35
CA ILE A 148 13.78 7.51 -14.47
C ILE A 148 12.52 6.66 -14.25
N TYR A 149 11.55 7.12 -13.44
CA TYR A 149 10.36 6.35 -13.08
C TYR A 149 9.20 6.48 -14.07
N HIS A 150 9.19 7.51 -14.91
CA HIS A 150 8.07 7.81 -15.82
C HIS A 150 8.51 8.13 -17.25
N GLU A 151 9.82 8.15 -17.51
CA GLU A 151 10.37 8.49 -18.81
C GLU A 151 9.82 7.62 -19.94
N ARG A 152 9.30 8.27 -21.00
CA ARG A 152 8.75 7.61 -22.19
C ARG A 152 7.60 6.65 -21.88
N ALA A 153 6.98 6.77 -20.71
CA ALA A 153 5.79 6.01 -20.35
C ALA A 153 4.54 6.58 -21.04
N GLY A 154 3.49 5.78 -21.13
CA GLY A 154 2.18 6.23 -21.59
C GLY A 154 1.49 7.12 -20.57
N ASP A 155 0.29 7.57 -20.92
CA ASP A 155 -0.56 8.35 -20.04
C ASP A 155 -1.82 7.53 -19.71
N THR A 156 -2.28 7.64 -18.47
CA THR A 156 -3.58 7.13 -18.02
C THR A 156 -4.54 8.31 -17.82
N PRO A 157 -5.85 8.07 -17.62
CA PRO A 157 -6.77 9.13 -17.20
C PRO A 157 -6.41 9.81 -15.87
N TRP A 158 -5.52 9.22 -15.06
CA TRP A 158 -5.16 9.69 -13.72
C TRP A 158 -3.74 10.25 -13.60
N GLY A 159 -2.90 10.06 -14.64
CA GLY A 159 -1.54 10.56 -14.63
C GLY A 159 -0.58 9.76 -15.50
N LYS A 160 0.70 10.12 -15.42
CA LYS A 160 1.77 9.47 -16.19
C LYS A 160 1.98 8.04 -15.69
N GLN A 161 2.05 7.08 -16.60
CA GLN A 161 2.37 5.72 -16.23
C GLN A 161 3.78 5.60 -15.66
N PHE A 162 4.04 4.54 -14.91
CA PHE A 162 5.43 4.15 -14.64
C PHE A 162 6.12 3.67 -15.92
N ALA A 163 7.44 3.82 -16.01
CA ALA A 163 8.26 3.37 -17.13
C ALA A 163 8.49 1.84 -17.07
N PHE A 164 7.43 1.06 -17.32
CA PHE A 164 7.43 -0.42 -17.30
C PHE A 164 8.49 -1.08 -18.19
N TRP A 165 9.04 -0.36 -19.18
CA TRP A 165 10.11 -0.85 -20.05
C TRP A 165 11.48 -0.91 -19.35
N LYS A 166 11.62 -0.30 -18.17
CA LYS A 166 12.87 -0.28 -17.39
C LYS A 166 12.89 -1.35 -16.32
N THR A 167 14.03 -2.02 -16.18
CA THR A 167 14.24 -3.06 -15.17
C THR A 167 14.12 -2.50 -13.76
N GLU A 168 14.70 -1.34 -13.48
CA GLU A 168 14.73 -0.73 -12.14
C GLU A 168 13.32 -0.36 -11.65
N VAL A 169 12.46 0.08 -12.57
CA VAL A 169 11.05 0.40 -12.29
C VAL A 169 10.26 -0.88 -12.05
N MET A 170 10.46 -1.91 -12.90
CA MET A 170 9.83 -3.22 -12.68
C MET A 170 10.24 -3.87 -11.36
N ASP A 171 11.50 -3.71 -10.95
CA ASP A 171 12.00 -4.22 -9.68
C ASP A 171 11.36 -3.49 -8.50
N MET A 172 11.18 -2.16 -8.60
CA MET A 172 10.44 -1.38 -7.60
C MET A 172 8.98 -1.85 -7.48
N LEU A 173 8.28 -2.00 -8.61
CA LEU A 173 6.87 -2.44 -8.63
C LEU A 173 6.72 -3.86 -8.02
N ARG A 174 7.62 -4.78 -8.38
CA ARG A 174 7.65 -6.13 -7.80
C ARG A 174 7.96 -6.10 -6.31
N ALA A 175 8.87 -5.23 -5.88
CA ALA A 175 9.21 -5.06 -4.47
C ALA A 175 8.02 -4.52 -3.68
N ALA A 176 7.23 -3.58 -4.23
CA ALA A 176 6.00 -3.11 -3.60
C ALA A 176 4.99 -4.24 -3.40
N CYS A 177 4.77 -5.11 -4.39
CA CYS A 177 3.93 -6.30 -4.24
C CYS A 177 4.49 -7.30 -3.21
N SER A 178 5.79 -7.58 -3.29
CA SER A 178 6.46 -8.58 -2.44
C SER A 178 6.53 -8.14 -0.98
N MET A 179 6.58 -6.83 -0.72
CA MET A 179 6.55 -6.26 0.62
C MET A 179 5.29 -6.66 1.37
N TRP A 180 4.13 -6.53 0.73
CA TRP A 180 2.84 -6.87 1.33
C TRP A 180 2.69 -8.38 1.56
N LEU A 181 2.97 -9.20 0.54
CA LEU A 181 2.77 -10.65 0.57
C LEU A 181 3.88 -11.40 1.33
N GLY A 182 5.05 -10.79 1.45
CA GLY A 182 6.24 -11.39 2.06
C GLY A 182 6.18 -11.41 3.59
N SER A 183 7.31 -11.80 4.19
CA SER A 183 7.44 -11.90 5.65
C SER A 183 7.32 -10.56 6.39
N GLU A 184 7.40 -9.44 5.68
CA GLU A 184 7.38 -8.10 6.27
C GLU A 184 5.97 -7.69 6.79
N TYR A 185 4.92 -7.95 6.00
CA TYR A 185 3.54 -7.66 6.40
C TYR A 185 2.60 -8.86 6.34
N ARG A 186 2.97 -9.97 5.68
CA ARG A 186 2.20 -11.22 5.62
C ARG A 186 0.73 -11.04 5.20
N CYS A 187 0.44 -10.08 4.33
CA CYS A 187 -0.88 -9.94 3.73
C CYS A 187 -1.17 -11.16 2.84
N ASP A 188 -2.44 -11.47 2.68
CA ASP A 188 -2.95 -12.70 2.06
C ASP A 188 -3.29 -12.55 0.58
N GLY A 189 -3.33 -11.31 0.07
CA GLY A 189 -3.62 -11.03 -1.32
C GLY A 189 -3.38 -9.59 -1.74
N LEU A 190 -3.44 -9.37 -3.06
CA LEU A 190 -3.40 -8.05 -3.67
C LEU A 190 -4.60 -7.90 -4.60
N ARG A 191 -5.26 -6.74 -4.55
CA ARG A 191 -6.24 -6.31 -5.54
C ARG A 191 -5.56 -5.27 -6.42
N PHE A 192 -5.51 -5.50 -7.72
CA PHE A 192 -4.81 -4.61 -8.65
C PHE A 192 -5.79 -3.57 -9.19
N ASP A 193 -5.52 -2.29 -8.87
CA ASP A 193 -6.30 -1.19 -9.42
C ASP A 193 -6.05 -1.01 -10.92
N SER A 194 -7.13 -0.69 -11.63
CA SER A 194 -7.21 -0.43 -13.07
C SER A 194 -6.22 -1.21 -13.96
N VAL A 195 -6.34 -2.53 -13.97
CA VAL A 195 -5.50 -3.41 -14.80
C VAL A 195 -5.58 -3.12 -16.31
N ASN A 196 -6.64 -2.45 -16.76
CA ASN A 196 -6.80 -2.04 -18.17
C ASN A 196 -5.85 -0.90 -18.58
N ASP A 197 -5.33 -0.16 -17.60
CA ASP A 197 -4.41 0.96 -17.80
C ASP A 197 -2.95 0.55 -17.54
N LEU A 198 -2.69 -0.74 -17.36
CA LEU A 198 -1.35 -1.31 -17.45
C LEU A 198 -0.96 -1.50 -18.92
N PRO A 199 0.33 -1.33 -19.28
CA PRO A 199 0.77 -1.54 -20.65
C PRO A 199 0.53 -3.00 -21.10
N PRO A 200 0.20 -3.22 -22.38
CA PRO A 200 0.04 -4.56 -22.92
C PRO A 200 1.38 -5.32 -22.87
N HIS A 201 1.30 -6.63 -22.62
CA HIS A 201 2.43 -7.56 -22.67
C HIS A 201 2.99 -7.73 -24.09
#